data_AF-A0A950TQR9-F1
#
_entry.id   AF-A0A950TQR9-F1
#
_cell.length_a   1.000
_cell.length_b   1.000
_cell.length_c   1.000
_cell.angle_alpha   90.00
_cell.angle_beta   90.00
_cell.angle_gamma   90.00
#
_symmetry.space_group_name_H-M   'P 1'
#
loop_
_entity.id
_entity.type
_entity.pdbx_description
1 polymer ?
#
loop_
_entity_poly.entity_id
_entity_poly.type
_entity_poly.pdbx_seq_one_letter_code
_entity_poly.pdbx_strand_id
1 'polypeptide(L)' 'KTSADAERAMVKEAKSGNYDLVVMGVKMRPGNKVFFGQSAAAIADRSPVSVLFVNS' A
#
# COMPACT_ATOMS: atom_id res chain seq x y z
N LYS A 1 -11.86 2.55 12.19
CA LYS A 1 -10.64 3.09 12.83
C LYS A 1 -9.37 2.29 12.48
N THR A 2 -9.51 1.06 11.97
CA THR A 2 -8.44 0.05 11.87
C THR A 2 -7.49 0.21 10.67
N SER A 3 -7.86 0.88 9.58
CA SER A 3 -7.04 0.92 8.36
C SER A 3 -5.86 1.91 8.45
N ALA A 4 -6.07 3.08 9.04
CA ALA A 4 -5.04 4.12 9.14
C ALA A 4 -3.88 3.72 10.06
N ASP A 5 -4.16 2.98 11.13
CA ASP A 5 -3.14 2.46 12.03
C ASP A 5 -2.30 1.36 11.36
N ALA A 6 -2.95 0.50 10.56
CA ALA A 6 -2.26 -0.52 9.76
C ALA A 6 -1.35 0.11 8.69
N GLU A 7 -1.83 1.13 7.97
CA GLU A 7 -1.03 1.88 6.99
C GLU A 7 0.23 2.49 7.64
N ARG A 8 0.08 3.11 8.81
CA ARG A 8 1.22 3.68 9.56
C ARG A 8 2.20 2.61 10.02
N ALA A 9 1.70 1.47 10.49
CA ALA A 9 2.54 0.36 10.90
C ALA A 9 3.34 -0.21 9.71
N MET A 10 2.71 -0.38 8.55
CA MET A 10 3.39 -0.86 7.34
C MET A 10 4.48 0.09 6.87
N VAL A 11 4.20 1.40 6.82
CA VAL A 11 5.21 2.41 6.43
C VAL A 11 6.36 2.47 7.43
N LYS A 12 6.06 2.37 8.73
CA LYS A 12 7.08 2.31 9.78
C LYS A 12 7.96 1.09 9.60
N GLU A 13 7.37 -0.08 9.39
CA GLU A 13 8.07 -1.34 9.23
C GLU A 13 8.94 -1.35 7.96
N ALA A 14 8.41 -0.87 6.83
CA ALA A 14 9.17 -0.72 5.59
C ALA A 14 10.43 0.16 5.81
N LYS A 15 10.31 1.20 6.63
CA LYS A 15 11.43 2.08 6.97
C LYS A 15 12.43 1.46 7.95
N SER A 16 11.97 0.76 8.99
CA SER A 16 12.85 0.22 10.04
C SER A 16 13.46 -1.14 9.70
N GLY A 17 12.79 -1.93 8.87
CA GLY A 17 13.20 -3.30 8.55
C GLY A 17 14.22 -3.44 7.43
N ASN A 18 14.70 -2.33 6.85
CA ASN A 18 15.62 -2.32 5.71
C ASN A 18 15.10 -3.13 4.51
N TYR A 19 13.81 -2.96 4.21
CA TYR A 19 13.16 -3.57 3.05
C TYR A 19 13.19 -2.63 1.86
N ASP A 20 13.45 -3.15 0.66
CA ASP A 20 13.45 -2.36 -0.59
C ASP A 20 12.11 -2.42 -1.35
N LEU A 21 11.19 -3.28 -0.92
CA LEU A 21 9.94 -3.54 -1.62
C LEU A 21 8.79 -3.85 -0.65
N VAL A 22 7.67 -3.15 -0.84
CA VAL A 22 6.37 -3.49 -0.24
C VAL A 22 5.52 -4.20 -1.30
N VAL A 23 5.01 -5.38 -0.98
CA VAL A 23 4.06 -6.13 -1.83
C VAL A 23 2.68 -6.07 -1.20
N MET A 24 1.69 -5.58 -1.95
CA MET A 24 0.32 -5.46 -1.46
C MET A 24 -0.66 -6.13 -2.42
N GLY A 25 -1.41 -7.09 -1.88
CA GLY A 25 -2.58 -7.63 -2.55
C GLY A 25 -3.68 -6.58 -2.62
N VAL A 26 -4.20 -6.33 -3.81
CA VAL A 26 -5.25 -5.35 -4.06
C VAL A 26 -6.39 -5.98 -4.85
N LYS A 27 -7.58 -5.39 -4.72
CA LYS A 27 -8.72 -5.71 -5.57
C LYS A 27 -9.04 -4.50 -6.43
N MET A 28 -8.82 -4.64 -7.73
CA MET A 28 -9.15 -3.59 -8.69
C MET A 28 -10.66 -3.41 -8.74
N ARG A 29 -11.12 -2.16 -8.63
CA ARG A 29 -12.53 -1.83 -8.90
C ARG A 29 -12.64 -1.26 -10.32
N PRO A 30 -13.38 -1.92 -11.23
CA PRO A 30 -13.53 -1.44 -12.59
C PRO A 30 -14.28 -0.10 -12.62
N GLY A 31 -13.84 0.81 -13.50
CA GLY A 31 -14.37 2.17 -13.68
C GLY A 31 -13.46 2.98 -14.61
N ASN A 32 -13.79 4.26 -14.83
CA ASN A 32 -13.02 5.15 -15.73
C ASN A 32 -11.58 5.42 -15.29
N LYS A 33 -11.24 5.11 -14.03
CA LYS A 33 -9.88 5.13 -13.50
C LYS A 33 -9.64 3.87 -12.68
N VAL A 34 -8.47 3.28 -12.87
CA VAL A 34 -8.02 2.14 -12.06
C VAL A 34 -7.82 2.63 -10.63
N PHE A 35 -8.56 2.05 -9.69
CA PHE A 35 -8.46 2.37 -8.26
C PHE A 35 -8.39 1.09 -7.43
N PHE A 36 -7.39 1.04 -6.55
CA PHE A 36 -7.05 -0.13 -5.72
C PHE A 36 -7.45 0.00 -4.25
N GLY A 37 -8.17 1.07 -3.89
CA GLY A 37 -8.59 1.37 -2.53
C GLY A 37 -7.77 2.48 -1.86
N GLN A 38 -8.35 3.07 -0.82
CA GLN A 38 -7.76 4.22 -0.10
C GLN A 38 -6.44 3.84 0.58
N SER A 39 -6.36 2.65 1.18
CA SER A 39 -5.14 2.19 1.85
C SER A 39 -4.00 1.90 0.89
N ALA A 40 -4.30 1.32 -0.29
CA ALA A 40 -3.29 1.08 -1.32
C ALA A 40 -2.71 2.40 -1.84
N ALA A 41 -3.57 3.39 -2.09
CA ALA A 41 -3.13 4.74 -2.47
C ALA A 41 -2.28 5.39 -1.37
N ALA A 42 -2.74 5.36 -0.10
CA ALA A 42 -2.01 5.94 1.02
C ALA A 42 -0.64 5.29 1.26
N ILE A 43 -0.51 3.97 1.05
CA ILE A 43 0.77 3.26 1.14
C ILE A 43 1.67 3.63 -0.04
N ALA A 44 1.17 3.67 -1.28
CA ALA A 44 1.96 4.12 -2.43
C ALA A 44 2.50 5.55 -2.24
N ASP A 45 1.67 6.46 -1.74
CA ASP A 45 2.05 7.86 -1.55
C ASP A 45 3.09 8.06 -0.43
N ARG A 46 3.09 7.19 0.59
CA ARG A 46 3.91 7.35 1.81
C ARG A 46 5.06 6.36 1.93
N SER A 47 5.12 5.35 1.06
CA SER A 47 6.13 4.31 1.14
C SER A 47 7.52 4.91 0.92
N PRO A 48 8.49 4.61 1.79
CA PRO A 48 9.88 5.03 1.59
C PRO A 48 10.58 4.23 0.48
N VAL A 49 9.97 3.14 0.01
CA VAL A 49 10.54 2.20 -0.96
C VAL A 49 9.51 1.81 -2.02
N SER A 50 9.96 1.02 -3.01
CA SER A 50 9.11 0.59 -4.12
C SER A 50 7.87 -0.18 -3.64
N VAL A 51 6.75 -0.02 -4.35
CA VAL A 51 5.49 -0.71 -4.04
C VAL A 51 5.04 -1.51 -5.25
N LEU A 52 4.80 -2.81 -5.06
CA LEU A 52 4.22 -3.71 -6.06
C LEU A 52 2.79 -4.06 -5.67
N PHE A 53 1.84 -3.70 -6.53
CA PHE A 53 0.44 -4.10 -6.41
C PHE A 53 0.17 -5.40 -7.17
N VAL A 54 -0.36 -6.40 -6.46
CA VAL A 54 -0.75 -7.69 -7.02
C VAL A 54 -2.27 -7.78 -7.00
N ASN A 55 -2.89 -7.90 -8.18
CA ASN A 55 -4.33 -8.02 -8.32
C ASN A 55 -4.72 -9.47 -8.67
N SER A 56 -5.79 -9.96 -8.04
CA SER A 56 -6.41 -11.27 -8.29
C SER A 56 -7.88 -11.12 -8.64
#